data_AF-A0A1C5L0K5-F1
#
_entry.id   AF-A0A1C5L0K5-F1
#
_cell.length_a   1.000
_cell.length_b   1.000
_cell.length_c   1.000
_cell.angle_alpha   90.00
_cell.angle_beta   90.00
_cell.angle_gamma   90.00
#
_symmetry.space_group_name_H-M   'P 1'
#
loop_
_entity.id
_entity.type
_entity.pdbx_description
1 polymer ?
#
loop_
_entity_poly.entity_id
_entity_poly.type
_entity_poly.pdbx_seq_one_letter_code
_entity_poly.pdbx_strand_id
1 'polypeptide(L)'
;METVYNCRRYQYETGEHITFYHHAINAGKEKPEDSLLNKTHDISDRTPEAEKHAMTVSASRAKNNVYRIARSNKWDWFITLTFDRTKTDASDYDLVLYRLKIFLNNLQKRKCPDMKYIIVPELHKDKEHYHFHGLLANVDNLTFKAWKVDRKKKQIIYNITDWSYGFTTATKVLDTGRVSSYITKYITKSVDEHLKEKRRYYYSRNCHIAEEEHFLLDEEDFRKIYADRIVYVKTVDIPQASQQITYYELKY
;
A
#
# COMPACT_ATOMS: atom_id res chain seq x y z
N MET A 1 -7.28 -8.21 28.14
CA MET A 1 -6.26 -9.25 28.40
C MET A 1 -4.96 -8.75 27.79
N GLU A 2 -3.89 -8.70 28.57
CA GLU A 2 -2.56 -8.38 28.04
C GLU A 2 -2.10 -9.57 27.18
N THR A 3 -1.79 -9.30 25.92
CA THR A 3 -1.26 -10.29 24.98
C THR A 3 0.21 -9.97 24.72
N VAL A 4 1.09 -10.83 25.20
CA VAL A 4 2.54 -10.74 24.94
C VAL A 4 2.89 -11.58 23.72
N TYR A 5 3.63 -11.03 22.76
CA TYR A 5 4.06 -11.76 21.57
C TYR A 5 5.41 -11.29 21.06
N ASN A 6 6.20 -12.17 20.48
CA ASN A 6 7.45 -11.82 19.79
C ASN A 6 7.41 -12.19 18.30
N CYS A 7 6.34 -12.83 17.85
CA CYS A 7 6.12 -13.19 16.45
C CYS A 7 4.73 -12.74 16.02
N ARG A 8 4.66 -12.07 14.87
CA ARG A 8 3.41 -11.73 14.18
C ARG A 8 3.39 -12.38 12.81
N ARG A 9 2.27 -13.01 12.46
CA ARG A 9 2.05 -13.68 11.18
C ARG A 9 0.87 -13.08 10.43
N TYR A 10 1.03 -12.97 9.12
CA TYR A 10 -0.06 -12.78 8.16
C TYR A 10 -0.07 -13.95 7.18
N GLN A 11 -1.24 -14.55 6.97
CA GLN A 11 -1.44 -15.57 5.96
C GLN A 11 -2.06 -14.96 4.71
N TYR A 12 -1.46 -15.24 3.56
CA TYR A 12 -1.96 -14.85 2.26
C TYR A 12 -2.17 -16.09 1.39
N GLU A 13 -2.80 -15.93 0.23
CA GLU A 13 -3.02 -17.06 -0.69
C GLU A 13 -1.71 -17.64 -1.25
N THR A 14 -0.69 -16.80 -1.43
CA THR A 14 0.58 -17.18 -2.07
C THR A 14 1.69 -17.54 -1.08
N GLY A 15 1.42 -17.49 0.22
CA GLY A 15 2.44 -17.66 1.26
C GLY A 15 2.16 -16.85 2.52
N GLU A 16 3.17 -16.70 3.37
CA GLU A 16 3.04 -16.08 4.70
C GLU A 16 4.07 -14.96 4.88
N HIS A 17 3.69 -13.92 5.61
CA HIS A 17 4.61 -12.88 6.07
C HIS A 17 4.75 -12.99 7.58
N ILE A 18 5.98 -13.14 8.06
CA ILE A 18 6.29 -13.28 9.48
C ILE A 18 7.17 -12.11 9.91
N THR A 19 6.86 -11.54 11.06
CA THR A 19 7.66 -10.51 11.72
C THR A 19 8.08 -11.04 13.10
N PHE A 20 9.38 -11.21 13.32
CA PHE A 20 9.97 -11.47 14.63
C PHE A 20 10.47 -10.18 15.27
N TYR A 21 10.26 -10.05 16.56
CA TYR A 21 10.72 -8.95 17.39
C TYR A 21 11.74 -9.49 18.39
N HIS A 22 12.93 -8.92 18.41
CA HIS A 22 14.00 -9.34 19.33
C HIS A 22 13.57 -9.22 20.80
N HIS A 23 12.86 -8.13 21.14
CA HIS A 23 12.15 -8.00 22.41
C HIS A 23 10.65 -8.16 22.22
N ALA A 24 10.01 -8.99 23.04
CA ALA A 24 8.58 -9.23 22.98
C ALA A 24 7.76 -7.94 23.16
N ILE A 25 6.66 -7.85 22.42
CA ILE A 25 5.68 -6.77 22.47
C ILE A 25 4.58 -7.12 23.45
N ASN A 26 4.28 -6.19 24.36
CA ASN A 26 3.12 -6.26 25.24
C ASN A 26 1.96 -5.47 24.62
N ALA A 27 1.03 -6.15 23.94
CA ALA A 27 -0.21 -5.55 23.46
C ALA A 27 -1.27 -5.61 24.55
N GLY A 28 -1.90 -4.47 24.88
CA GLY A 28 -3.03 -4.43 25.82
C GLY A 28 -2.78 -3.71 27.14
N LYS A 29 -1.62 -3.06 27.34
CA LYS A 29 -1.54 -2.01 28.36
C LYS A 29 -2.51 -0.90 27.98
N GLU A 30 -3.39 -0.53 28.91
CA GLU A 30 -4.07 0.77 28.83
C GLU A 30 -3.00 1.80 28.54
N LYS A 31 -3.19 2.54 27.43
CA LYS A 31 -2.29 3.63 27.18
C LYS A 31 -2.41 4.56 28.41
N PRO A 32 -1.30 5.07 28.98
CA PRO A 32 -1.37 5.92 30.18
C PRO A 32 -2.40 7.03 29.99
N GLU A 33 -3.14 7.46 31.03
CA GLU A 33 -4.23 8.45 30.91
C GLU A 33 -3.81 9.70 30.08
N ASP A 34 -2.54 10.11 30.17
CA ASP A 34 -1.90 11.16 29.36
C ASP A 34 -1.91 10.96 27.84
N SER A 35 -2.21 9.75 27.37
CA SER A 35 -2.32 9.41 25.95
C SER A 35 -3.77 9.45 25.42
N LEU A 36 -4.75 9.52 26.33
CA LEU A 36 -6.17 9.73 26.05
C LEU A 36 -6.52 11.22 25.98
N LEU A 37 -5.66 12.09 26.52
CA LEU A 37 -5.63 13.48 26.11
C LEU A 37 -5.46 13.49 24.59
N ASN A 38 -6.45 14.05 23.88
CA ASN A 38 -6.28 14.44 22.50
C ASN A 38 -4.99 15.24 22.45
N LYS A 39 -3.89 14.61 22.01
CA LYS A 39 -2.70 15.34 21.60
C LYS A 39 -3.19 16.17 20.43
N THR A 40 -3.67 17.38 20.71
CA THR A 40 -3.41 18.51 19.84
C THR A 40 -1.91 18.43 19.65
N HIS A 41 -1.51 17.81 18.53
CA HIS A 41 -0.12 17.73 18.18
C HIS A 41 0.30 19.17 18.02
N ASP A 42 0.90 19.74 19.07
CA ASP A 42 1.51 21.03 18.98
C ASP A 42 2.70 20.85 18.04
N ILE A 43 2.49 21.27 16.79
CA ILE A 43 3.46 21.11 15.70
C ILE A 43 4.46 22.26 15.73
N SER A 44 4.27 23.26 16.62
CA SER A 44 5.02 24.51 16.62
C SER A 44 6.52 24.35 16.92
N ASP A 45 6.89 23.32 17.70
CA ASP A 45 8.28 23.13 18.20
C ASP A 45 8.98 21.87 17.66
N ARG A 46 8.59 21.33 16.50
CA ARG A 46 9.28 20.16 15.93
C ARG A 46 10.61 20.55 15.28
N THR A 47 11.70 19.88 15.67
CA THR A 47 12.95 19.96 14.93
C THR A 47 12.79 19.39 13.51
N PRO A 48 13.57 19.85 12.52
CA PRO A 48 13.55 19.30 11.16
C PRO A 48 13.77 17.78 11.12
N GLU A 49 14.61 17.25 12.02
CA GLU A 49 14.88 15.82 12.15
C GLU A 49 13.63 15.06 12.64
N ALA A 50 12.90 15.61 13.60
CA ALA A 50 11.67 15.04 14.11
C ALA A 50 10.56 15.03 13.04
N GLU A 51 10.46 16.08 12.23
CA GLU A 51 9.54 16.13 11.09
C GLU A 51 9.87 15.07 10.04
N LYS A 52 11.13 14.99 9.62
CA LYS A 52 11.61 14.00 8.65
C LYS A 52 11.38 12.57 9.15
N HIS A 53 11.63 12.33 10.44
CA HIS A 53 11.35 11.03 11.06
C HIS A 53 9.85 10.72 11.04
N ALA A 54 8.99 11.65 11.44
CA ALA A 54 7.54 11.47 11.41
C ALA A 54 7.01 11.19 9.99
N MET A 55 7.51 11.90 8.98
CA MET A 55 7.19 11.65 7.57
C MET A 55 7.60 10.24 7.14
N THR A 56 8.82 9.81 7.51
CA THR A 56 9.35 8.48 7.19
C THR A 56 8.53 7.36 7.83
N VAL A 57 8.15 7.53 9.10
CA VAL A 57 7.30 6.57 9.83
C VAL A 57 5.91 6.50 9.20
N SER A 58 5.31 7.65 8.86
CA SER A 58 4.01 7.73 8.20
C SER A 58 4.03 7.04 6.82
N ALA A 59 5.04 7.30 6.01
CA ALA A 59 5.22 6.66 4.71
C ALA A 59 5.42 5.14 4.84
N SER A 60 6.21 4.70 5.82
CA SER A 60 6.45 3.27 6.09
C SER A 60 5.16 2.55 6.51
N ARG A 61 4.34 3.18 7.37
CA ARG A 61 3.01 2.66 7.74
C ARG A 61 2.09 2.55 6.54
N ALA A 62 2.03 3.59 5.70
CA ALA A 62 1.24 3.55 4.47
C ALA A 62 1.71 2.44 3.52
N LYS A 63 3.03 2.28 3.34
CA LYS A 63 3.63 1.23 2.53
C LYS A 63 3.22 -0.16 3.02
N ASN A 64 3.35 -0.42 4.33
CA ASN A 64 2.99 -1.71 4.92
C ASN A 64 1.50 -2.01 4.80
N ASN A 65 0.64 -0.99 5.00
CA ASN A 65 -0.81 -1.15 4.81
C ASN A 65 -1.18 -1.45 3.36
N VAL A 66 -0.62 -0.71 2.40
CA VAL A 66 -0.84 -0.97 0.97
C VAL A 66 -0.36 -2.37 0.59
N TYR A 67 0.83 -2.78 1.07
CA TYR A 67 1.34 -4.13 0.85
C TYR A 67 0.39 -5.19 1.39
N ARG A 68 -0.06 -5.04 2.65
CA ARG A 68 -0.98 -5.99 3.30
C ARG A 68 -2.29 -6.11 2.52
N ILE A 69 -2.94 -5.00 2.18
CA ILE A 69 -4.21 -5.01 1.43
C ILE A 69 -3.98 -5.61 0.04
N ALA A 70 -2.91 -5.22 -0.66
CA ALA A 70 -2.62 -5.74 -1.99
C ALA A 70 -2.37 -7.26 -1.97
N ARG A 71 -1.57 -7.75 -1.02
CA ARG A 71 -1.24 -9.17 -0.87
C ARG A 71 -2.43 -10.03 -0.43
N SER A 72 -3.41 -9.41 0.24
CA SER A 72 -4.64 -10.06 0.73
C SER A 72 -5.71 -10.27 -0.33
N ASN A 73 -5.52 -9.76 -1.56
CA ASN A 73 -6.50 -9.83 -2.64
C ASN A 73 -5.85 -10.28 -3.95
N LYS A 74 -6.62 -10.96 -4.80
CA LYS A 74 -6.27 -11.16 -6.21
C LYS A 74 -6.63 -9.91 -7.01
N TRP A 75 -5.78 -9.58 -7.99
CA TRP A 75 -5.95 -8.40 -8.85
C TRP A 75 -5.94 -8.82 -10.31
N ASP A 76 -6.77 -8.18 -11.12
CA ASP A 76 -6.90 -8.46 -12.55
C ASP A 76 -6.05 -7.51 -13.40
N TRP A 77 -5.96 -6.25 -12.96
CA TRP A 77 -5.38 -5.17 -13.75
C TRP A 77 -4.49 -4.26 -12.91
N PHE A 78 -3.32 -3.94 -13.46
CA PHE A 78 -2.52 -2.81 -13.03
C PHE A 78 -2.81 -1.63 -13.95
N ILE A 79 -3.14 -0.48 -13.37
CA ILE A 79 -3.56 0.70 -14.11
C ILE A 79 -2.69 1.92 -13.79
N THR A 80 -2.59 2.82 -14.75
CA THR A 80 -2.10 4.19 -14.55
C THR A 80 -3.12 5.16 -15.13
N LEU A 81 -3.50 6.18 -14.37
CA LEU A 81 -4.41 7.25 -14.79
C LEU A 81 -3.64 8.57 -14.77
N THR A 82 -3.62 9.26 -15.90
CA THR A 82 -2.93 10.54 -16.08
C THR A 82 -3.94 11.57 -16.56
N PHE A 83 -3.87 12.78 -16.01
CA PHE A 83 -4.74 13.87 -16.42
C PHE A 83 -4.24 14.52 -17.71
N ASP A 84 -5.19 14.90 -18.56
CA ASP A 84 -4.95 15.83 -19.64
C ASP A 84 -4.91 17.24 -19.06
N ARG A 85 -3.74 17.86 -19.10
CA ARG A 85 -3.45 19.14 -18.47
C ARG A 85 -4.20 20.30 -19.12
N THR A 86 -4.72 20.10 -20.33
CA THR A 86 -5.59 21.09 -20.99
C THR A 86 -7.01 21.10 -20.42
N LYS A 87 -7.42 20.04 -19.71
CA LYS A 87 -8.77 19.86 -19.15
C LYS A 87 -8.81 19.92 -17.62
N THR A 88 -7.69 19.59 -16.99
CA THR A 88 -7.56 19.44 -15.54
C THR A 88 -6.23 20.00 -15.11
N ASP A 89 -6.25 20.97 -14.21
CA ASP A 89 -5.06 21.32 -13.44
C ASP A 89 -4.65 20.09 -12.61
N ALA A 90 -3.59 19.43 -13.04
CA ALA A 90 -3.09 18.23 -12.40
C ALA A 90 -2.09 18.53 -11.27
N SER A 91 -1.79 19.80 -11.00
CA SER A 91 -1.00 20.24 -9.84
C SER A 91 -1.84 20.38 -8.57
N ASP A 92 -3.13 20.67 -8.72
CA ASP A 92 -4.09 20.69 -7.60
C ASP A 92 -4.45 19.27 -7.16
N TYR A 93 -3.86 18.84 -6.05
CA TYR A 93 -4.08 17.52 -5.44
C TYR A 93 -5.55 17.25 -5.08
N ASP A 94 -6.26 18.25 -4.56
CA ASP A 94 -7.64 18.07 -4.10
C ASP A 94 -8.59 17.94 -5.29
N LEU A 95 -8.35 18.69 -6.37
CA LEU A 95 -9.08 18.60 -7.63
C LEU A 95 -8.89 17.24 -8.32
N VAL A 96 -7.65 16.77 -8.46
CA VAL A 96 -7.38 15.46 -9.08
C VAL A 96 -7.98 14.32 -8.26
N LEU A 97 -7.93 14.42 -6.93
CA LEU A 97 -8.53 13.45 -6.04
C LEU A 97 -10.06 13.44 -6.14
N TYR A 98 -10.69 14.61 -6.24
CA TYR A 98 -12.12 14.73 -6.44
C TYR A 98 -12.58 14.02 -7.72
N ARG A 99 -11.88 14.27 -8.84
CA ARG A 99 -12.13 13.60 -10.13
C ARG A 99 -11.93 12.09 -10.06
N LEU A 100 -10.86 11.64 -9.39
CA LEU A 100 -10.62 10.21 -9.15
C LEU A 100 -11.80 9.56 -8.39
N LYS A 101 -12.27 10.19 -7.32
CA LYS A 101 -13.39 9.66 -6.51
C LYS A 101 -14.68 9.58 -7.32
N ILE A 102 -14.98 10.56 -8.16
CA ILE A 102 -16.13 10.51 -9.07
C ILE A 102 -16.02 9.32 -10.01
N PHE A 103 -14.86 9.14 -10.64
CA PHE A 103 -14.62 8.03 -11.55
C PHE A 103 -14.84 6.68 -10.86
N LEU A 104 -14.20 6.44 -9.70
CA LEU A 104 -14.31 5.19 -8.96
C LEU A 104 -15.75 4.92 -8.49
N ASN A 105 -16.44 5.95 -7.98
CA ASN A 105 -17.81 5.86 -7.51
C ASN A 105 -18.79 5.53 -8.64
N ASN A 106 -18.66 6.22 -9.79
CA ASN A 106 -19.51 5.95 -10.96
C ASN A 106 -19.26 4.54 -11.50
N LEU A 107 -17.99 4.11 -11.55
CA LEU A 107 -17.63 2.78 -12.01
C LEU A 107 -18.24 1.71 -11.11
N GLN A 108 -18.13 1.87 -9.79
CA GLN A 108 -18.70 0.94 -8.82
C GLN A 108 -20.23 0.90 -8.90
N LYS A 109 -20.89 2.05 -8.93
CA LYS A 109 -22.36 2.13 -8.91
C LYS A 109 -23.04 1.65 -10.20
N ARG A 110 -22.40 1.85 -11.36
CA ARG A 110 -23.06 1.68 -12.66
C ARG A 110 -22.62 0.44 -13.42
N LYS A 111 -21.40 -0.05 -13.17
CA LYS A 111 -20.81 -1.12 -13.98
C LYS A 111 -20.31 -2.27 -13.13
N CYS A 112 -19.60 -2.00 -12.05
CA CYS A 112 -18.86 -3.01 -11.28
C CYS A 112 -19.13 -2.88 -9.77
N PRO A 113 -20.31 -3.30 -9.25
CA PRO A 113 -20.66 -3.16 -7.83
C PRO A 113 -19.64 -3.78 -6.87
N ASP A 114 -19.10 -4.94 -7.25
CA ASP A 114 -18.12 -5.70 -6.47
C ASP A 114 -16.67 -5.34 -6.77
N MET A 115 -16.43 -4.24 -7.51
CA MET A 115 -15.09 -3.77 -7.84
C MET A 115 -14.25 -3.63 -6.58
N LYS A 116 -13.07 -4.23 -6.62
CA LYS A 116 -12.01 -3.94 -5.67
C LYS A 116 -11.00 -3.02 -6.30
N TYR A 117 -10.48 -2.07 -5.52
CA TYR A 117 -9.36 -1.25 -5.97
C TYR A 117 -8.38 -0.91 -4.86
N ILE A 118 -7.13 -0.68 -5.25
CA ILE A 118 -6.13 0.12 -4.51
C ILE A 118 -5.60 1.16 -5.48
N ILE A 119 -5.63 2.44 -5.11
CA ILE A 119 -5.06 3.55 -5.87
C ILE A 119 -4.02 4.28 -5.01
N VAL A 120 -2.87 4.56 -5.60
CA VAL A 120 -1.76 5.31 -5.02
C VAL A 120 -1.49 6.54 -5.90
N PRO A 121 -1.68 7.77 -5.37
CA PRO A 121 -1.19 8.99 -6.01
C PRO A 121 0.34 9.01 -6.05
N GLU A 122 0.90 9.42 -7.18
CA GLU A 122 2.33 9.67 -7.35
C GLU A 122 2.51 11.06 -7.96
N LEU A 123 3.47 11.82 -7.44
CA LEU A 123 3.93 13.04 -8.08
C LEU A 123 4.82 12.66 -9.27
N HIS A 124 4.47 13.16 -10.45
CA HIS A 124 5.18 12.84 -11.68
C HIS A 124 6.65 13.32 -11.61
N LYS A 125 7.50 12.84 -12.52
CA LYS A 125 8.94 13.18 -12.53
C LYS A 125 9.20 14.70 -12.61
N ASP A 126 8.24 15.46 -13.12
CA ASP A 126 8.27 16.92 -13.16
C ASP A 126 8.08 17.60 -11.80
N LYS A 127 7.73 16.84 -10.75
CA LYS A 127 7.51 17.31 -9.38
C LYS A 127 6.36 18.31 -9.24
N GLU A 128 5.46 18.35 -10.20
CA GLU A 128 4.38 19.33 -10.24
C GLU A 128 3.03 18.67 -10.43
N HIS A 129 2.95 17.65 -11.29
CA HIS A 129 1.69 17.07 -11.69
C HIS A 129 1.47 15.70 -11.06
N TYR A 130 0.26 15.44 -10.58
CA TYR A 130 -0.11 14.15 -10.02
C TYR A 130 -0.65 13.19 -11.08
N HIS A 131 -0.31 11.92 -10.94
CA HIS A 131 -0.97 10.80 -11.61
C HIS A 131 -1.27 9.69 -10.61
N PHE A 132 -2.06 8.72 -11.02
CA PHE A 132 -2.48 7.62 -10.14
C PHE A 132 -2.01 6.29 -10.68
N HIS A 133 -1.46 5.45 -9.80
CA HIS A 133 -1.26 4.03 -10.04
C HIS A 133 -2.28 3.22 -9.28
N GLY A 134 -2.70 2.09 -9.82
CA GLY A 134 -3.68 1.28 -9.14
C GLY A 134 -3.74 -0.18 -9.52
N LEU A 135 -4.43 -0.92 -8.68
CA LEU A 135 -4.84 -2.30 -8.89
C LEU A 135 -6.36 -2.34 -8.92
N LEU A 136 -6.93 -3.05 -9.89
CA LEU A 136 -8.37 -3.28 -10.00
C LEU A 136 -8.66 -4.79 -10.04
N ALA A 137 -9.74 -5.19 -9.41
CA ALA A 137 -10.32 -6.53 -9.54
C ALA A 137 -11.84 -6.46 -9.67
N ASN A 138 -12.46 -7.49 -10.25
CA ASN A 138 -13.91 -7.59 -10.47
C ASN A 138 -14.44 -6.43 -11.33
N VAL A 139 -13.76 -6.19 -12.47
CA VAL A 139 -14.05 -5.08 -13.39
C VAL A 139 -14.45 -5.57 -14.78
N ASP A 140 -15.19 -6.68 -14.87
CA ASP A 140 -15.55 -7.32 -16.14
C ASP A 140 -16.37 -6.41 -17.06
N ASN A 141 -17.14 -5.48 -16.49
CA ASN A 141 -17.93 -4.50 -17.23
C ASN A 141 -17.18 -3.19 -17.54
N LEU A 142 -15.89 -3.09 -17.16
CA LEU A 142 -15.05 -1.96 -17.53
C LEU A 142 -14.55 -2.11 -18.97
N THR A 143 -14.60 -1.04 -19.75
CA THR A 143 -14.26 -1.11 -21.18
C THR A 143 -12.76 -0.85 -21.39
N PHE A 144 -12.07 -1.86 -21.94
CA PHE A 144 -10.65 -1.81 -22.28
C PHE A 144 -10.47 -1.81 -23.81
N LYS A 145 -9.72 -0.83 -24.32
CA LYS A 145 -9.33 -0.73 -25.73
C LYS A 145 -7.85 -1.03 -25.89
N ALA A 146 -7.49 -2.04 -26.67
CA ALA A 146 -6.08 -2.35 -26.95
C ALA A 146 -5.38 -1.13 -27.59
N TRP A 147 -4.19 -0.79 -27.09
CA TRP A 147 -3.40 0.34 -27.57
C TRP A 147 -2.09 -0.11 -28.22
N LYS A 148 -1.23 -0.83 -27.49
CA LYS A 148 0.05 -1.31 -28.02
C LYS A 148 0.53 -2.56 -27.30
N VAL A 149 1.48 -3.28 -27.91
CA VAL A 149 2.13 -4.44 -27.29
C VAL A 149 3.41 -3.99 -26.58
N ASP A 150 3.53 -4.30 -25.30
CA ASP A 150 4.81 -4.29 -24.59
C ASP A 150 5.62 -5.51 -25.03
N ARG A 151 6.58 -5.30 -25.93
CA ARG A 151 7.44 -6.36 -26.47
C ARG A 151 8.33 -7.01 -25.41
N LYS A 152 8.69 -6.28 -24.34
CA LYS A 152 9.55 -6.80 -23.27
C LYS A 152 8.77 -7.77 -22.38
N LYS A 153 7.55 -7.39 -22.01
CA LYS A 153 6.67 -8.20 -21.17
C LYS A 153 5.81 -9.19 -21.94
N LYS A 154 5.80 -9.09 -23.28
CA LYS A 154 4.91 -9.85 -24.19
C LYS A 154 3.43 -9.71 -23.79
N GLN A 155 3.02 -8.49 -23.43
CA GLN A 155 1.65 -8.19 -23.01
C GLN A 155 1.05 -7.04 -23.82
N ILE A 156 -0.27 -7.05 -23.98
CA ILE A 156 -1.00 -5.91 -24.53
C ILE A 156 -1.22 -4.88 -23.43
N ILE A 157 -0.95 -3.61 -23.76
CA ILE A 157 -1.34 -2.44 -22.98
C ILE A 157 -2.67 -1.94 -23.54
N TYR A 158 -3.63 -1.77 -22.66
CA TYR A 158 -4.96 -1.28 -22.95
C TYR A 158 -5.15 0.14 -22.40
N ASN A 159 -6.12 0.86 -22.94
CA ASN A 159 -6.66 2.09 -22.38
C ASN A 159 -8.05 1.81 -21.79
N ILE A 160 -8.37 2.46 -20.69
CA ILE A 160 -9.67 2.46 -20.04
C ILE A 160 -10.48 3.62 -20.63
N THR A 161 -11.52 3.33 -21.40
CA THR A 161 -12.28 4.37 -22.12
C THR A 161 -13.24 5.15 -21.22
N ASP A 162 -13.59 4.58 -20.06
CA ASP A 162 -14.43 5.23 -19.04
C ASP A 162 -13.73 6.42 -18.33
N TRP A 163 -12.41 6.52 -18.45
CA TRP A 163 -11.66 7.65 -17.92
C TRP A 163 -11.69 8.82 -18.90
N SER A 164 -12.51 9.84 -18.58
CA SER A 164 -12.68 11.01 -19.45
C SER A 164 -11.70 12.15 -19.17
N TYR A 165 -10.94 12.09 -18.06
CA TYR A 165 -10.07 13.19 -17.62
C TYR A 165 -8.67 13.19 -18.22
N GLY A 166 -8.33 12.20 -19.06
CA GLY A 166 -7.03 12.16 -19.73
C GLY A 166 -6.64 10.79 -20.26
N PHE A 167 -5.40 10.40 -20.01
CA PHE A 167 -4.79 9.19 -20.57
C PHE A 167 -4.79 8.06 -19.56
N THR A 168 -4.81 6.83 -20.05
CA THR A 168 -4.76 5.64 -19.21
C THR A 168 -3.83 4.60 -19.79
N THR A 169 -3.32 3.73 -18.93
CA THR A 169 -2.75 2.45 -19.34
C THR A 169 -3.25 1.38 -18.39
N ALA A 170 -3.50 0.19 -18.92
CA ALA A 170 -3.91 -0.98 -18.17
C ALA A 170 -3.19 -2.22 -18.71
N THR A 171 -2.63 -3.03 -17.80
CA THR A 171 -1.97 -4.30 -18.11
C THR A 171 -2.51 -5.39 -17.20
N LYS A 172 -2.70 -6.60 -17.73
CA LYS A 172 -3.13 -7.75 -16.93
C LYS A 172 -2.11 -8.06 -15.84
N VAL A 173 -2.60 -8.30 -14.63
CA VAL A 173 -1.77 -8.81 -13.53
C VAL A 173 -1.59 -10.31 -13.72
N LEU A 174 -0.33 -10.76 -13.73
CA LEU A 174 0.01 -12.19 -13.83
C LEU A 174 0.43 -12.78 -12.48
N ASP A 175 0.87 -11.93 -11.56
CA ASP A 175 1.40 -12.33 -10.26
C ASP A 175 1.03 -11.29 -9.21
N THR A 176 0.12 -11.69 -8.32
CA THR A 176 -0.37 -10.86 -7.21
C THR A 176 0.75 -10.48 -6.23
N GLY A 177 1.67 -11.39 -5.92
CA GLY A 177 2.76 -11.12 -4.98
C GLY A 177 3.70 -10.05 -5.52
N ARG A 178 4.10 -10.17 -6.79
CA ARG A 178 4.96 -9.20 -7.47
C ARG A 178 4.29 -7.84 -7.60
N VAL A 179 3.00 -7.81 -7.97
CA VAL A 179 2.29 -6.53 -8.12
C VAL A 179 2.05 -5.84 -6.77
N SER A 180 1.87 -6.61 -5.69
CA SER A 180 1.74 -6.10 -4.32
C SER A 180 3.01 -5.38 -3.87
N SER A 181 4.19 -5.96 -4.12
CA SER A 181 5.45 -5.25 -3.89
C SER A 181 5.60 -4.04 -4.82
N TYR A 182 5.22 -4.17 -6.09
CA TYR A 182 5.39 -3.12 -7.08
C TYR A 182 4.54 -1.88 -6.80
N ILE A 183 3.27 -2.02 -6.42
CA ILE A 183 2.40 -0.88 -6.12
C ILE A 183 2.92 -0.05 -4.94
N THR A 184 3.60 -0.68 -3.98
CA THR A 184 4.17 0.03 -2.81
C THR A 184 5.33 0.96 -3.17
N LYS A 185 6.00 0.74 -4.31
CA LYS A 185 7.06 1.60 -4.84
C LYS A 185 6.58 3.05 -4.99
N TYR A 186 5.31 3.23 -5.32
CA TYR A 186 4.71 4.53 -5.60
C TYR A 186 4.42 5.33 -4.32
N ILE A 187 4.28 4.67 -3.17
CA ILE A 187 4.19 5.35 -1.86
C ILE A 187 5.53 6.00 -1.48
N THR A 188 6.64 5.30 -1.75
CA THR A 188 7.98 5.74 -1.34
C THR A 188 8.62 6.73 -2.30
N LYS A 189 8.15 6.79 -3.54
CA LYS A 189 8.58 7.82 -4.48
C LYS A 189 7.92 9.17 -4.22
N SER A 190 6.74 9.15 -3.60
CA SER A 190 5.96 10.32 -3.23
C SER A 190 6.18 10.74 -1.77
N VAL A 191 7.35 10.44 -1.17
CA VAL A 191 7.73 11.04 0.13
C VAL A 191 8.18 12.49 -0.12
N ASP A 192 7.28 13.26 -0.72
CA ASP A 192 7.41 14.70 -0.89
C ASP A 192 6.67 15.42 0.23
N GLU A 193 7.13 16.61 0.55
CA GLU A 193 6.48 17.57 1.46
C GLU A 193 5.02 17.82 1.06
N HIS A 194 4.69 17.72 -0.24
CA HIS A 194 3.35 17.99 -0.79
C HIS A 194 2.26 17.00 -0.35
N LEU A 195 2.62 15.80 0.14
CA LEU A 195 1.67 14.84 0.70
C LEU A 195 1.65 14.85 2.24
N LYS A 196 2.28 15.85 2.89
CA LYS A 196 2.10 16.08 4.33
C LYS A 196 0.59 16.25 4.58
N GLU A 197 0.06 15.50 5.54
CA GLU A 197 -1.37 15.48 5.95
C GLU A 197 -2.39 14.96 4.91
N LYS A 198 -1.97 14.62 3.69
CA LYS A 198 -2.84 14.01 2.68
C LYS A 198 -2.82 12.47 2.79
N ARG A 199 -3.92 11.82 2.40
CA ARG A 199 -3.98 10.35 2.32
C ARG A 199 -3.08 9.86 1.17
N ARG A 200 -2.19 8.92 1.47
CA ARG A 200 -1.21 8.37 0.52
C ARG A 200 -1.76 7.26 -0.39
N TYR A 201 -2.93 6.73 -0.08
CA TYR A 201 -3.57 5.68 -0.85
C TYR A 201 -5.08 5.64 -0.58
N TYR A 202 -5.81 5.01 -1.49
CA TYR A 202 -7.25 4.82 -1.44
C TYR A 202 -7.56 3.39 -1.83
N TYR A 203 -8.53 2.76 -1.17
CA TYR A 203 -8.94 1.41 -1.50
C TYR A 203 -10.44 1.24 -1.28
N SER A 204 -11.05 0.25 -1.92
CA SER A 204 -12.47 -0.06 -1.72
C SER A 204 -12.69 -0.82 -0.41
N ARG A 205 -13.83 -0.60 0.24
CA ARG A 205 -14.11 -1.18 1.57
C ARG A 205 -14.28 -2.71 1.56
N ASN A 206 -14.58 -3.29 0.41
CA ASN A 206 -14.72 -4.74 0.21
C ASN A 206 -13.38 -5.45 -0.06
N CYS A 207 -12.25 -4.76 -0.02
CA CYS A 207 -10.93 -5.41 -0.04
C CYS A 207 -10.77 -6.28 1.21
N HIS A 208 -10.35 -7.53 1.01
CA HIS A 208 -9.95 -8.40 2.10
C HIS A 208 -8.65 -7.88 2.73
N ILE A 209 -8.49 -8.03 4.04
CA ILE A 209 -7.29 -7.64 4.76
C ILE A 209 -6.96 -8.81 5.67
N ALA A 210 -5.81 -9.46 5.43
CA ALA A 210 -5.36 -10.57 6.25
C ALA A 210 -5.27 -10.15 7.72
N GLU A 211 -5.83 -11.00 8.57
CA GLU A 211 -5.77 -10.85 10.02
C GLU A 211 -4.35 -11.07 10.51
N GLU A 212 -4.01 -10.41 11.62
CA GLU A 212 -2.74 -10.64 12.30
C GLU A 212 -2.91 -11.70 13.38
N GLU A 213 -2.02 -12.69 13.33
CA GLU A 213 -1.91 -13.69 14.38
C GLU A 213 -0.65 -13.40 15.20
N HIS A 214 -0.75 -13.54 16.51
CA HIS A 214 0.31 -13.24 17.47
C HIS A 214 0.75 -14.51 18.18
N PHE A 215 2.07 -14.73 18.24
CA PHE A 215 2.68 -15.92 18.85
C PHE A 215 3.88 -15.56 19.72
N LEU A 216 4.21 -16.48 20.63
CA LEU A 216 5.50 -16.54 21.32
C LEU A 216 6.27 -17.74 20.76
N LEU A 217 7.27 -17.47 19.92
CA LEU A 217 8.07 -18.49 19.23
C LEU A 217 9.55 -18.21 19.41
N ASP A 218 10.36 -19.26 19.46
CA ASP A 218 11.80 -19.14 19.31
C ASP A 218 12.15 -18.92 17.83
N GLU A 219 12.93 -17.89 17.52
CA GLU A 219 13.27 -17.55 16.13
C GLU A 219 14.24 -18.57 15.51
N GLU A 220 15.13 -19.18 16.31
CA GLU A 220 16.08 -20.16 15.80
C GLU A 220 15.38 -21.45 15.40
N ASP A 221 14.47 -21.95 16.25
CA ASP A 221 13.64 -23.10 15.95
C ASP A 221 12.71 -22.84 14.77
N PHE A 222 12.09 -21.65 14.70
CA PHE A 222 11.31 -21.25 13.52
C PHE A 222 12.14 -21.34 12.24
N ARG A 223 13.36 -20.79 12.24
CA ARG A 223 14.23 -20.83 11.06
C ARG A 223 14.61 -22.25 10.65
N LYS A 224 14.84 -23.14 11.62
CA LYS A 224 15.14 -24.56 11.34
C LYS A 224 13.95 -25.28 10.74
N ILE A 225 12.75 -25.09 11.30
CA ILE A 225 11.53 -25.78 10.88
C ILE A 225 11.08 -25.33 9.49
N TYR A 226 11.18 -24.03 9.18
CA TYR A 226 10.66 -23.45 7.93
C TYR A 226 11.75 -23.11 6.91
N ALA A 227 12.97 -23.64 7.07
CA ALA A 227 14.14 -23.28 6.26
C ALA A 227 13.91 -23.39 4.74
N ASP A 228 13.19 -24.43 4.31
CA ASP A 228 12.87 -24.75 2.91
C ASP A 228 11.79 -23.83 2.29
N ARG A 229 10.97 -23.22 3.15
CA ARG A 229 9.87 -22.33 2.77
C ARG A 229 10.25 -20.85 2.76
N ILE A 230 11.31 -20.47 3.46
CA ILE A 230 11.79 -19.08 3.52
C ILE A 230 12.34 -18.66 2.15
N VAL A 231 11.73 -17.65 1.53
CA VAL A 231 12.16 -17.10 0.23
C VAL A 231 12.82 -15.73 0.36
N TYR A 232 12.61 -15.05 1.48
CA TYR A 232 13.20 -13.74 1.74
C TYR A 232 13.32 -13.50 3.24
N VAL A 233 14.43 -12.88 3.64
CA VAL A 233 14.69 -12.45 5.01
C VAL A 233 15.23 -11.03 4.99
N LYS A 234 14.78 -10.20 5.93
CA LYS A 234 15.36 -8.88 6.17
C LYS A 234 15.33 -8.54 7.65
N THR A 235 16.47 -8.17 8.20
CA THR A 235 16.58 -7.63 9.56
C THR A 235 16.71 -6.12 9.52
N VAL A 236 16.05 -5.42 10.44
CA VAL A 236 16.08 -3.97 10.58
C VAL A 236 16.24 -3.61 12.04
N ASP A 237 17.26 -2.81 12.34
CA ASP A 237 17.44 -2.21 13.65
C ASP A 237 16.61 -0.94 13.78
N ILE A 238 15.95 -0.78 14.92
CA ILE A 238 15.19 0.41 15.31
C ILE A 238 15.79 0.91 16.62
N PRO A 239 16.89 1.69 16.56
CA PRO A 239 17.59 2.17 17.76
C PRO A 239 16.69 2.96 18.70
N GLN A 240 15.74 3.73 18.17
CA GLN A 240 14.82 4.55 18.96
C GLN A 240 13.87 3.73 19.85
N ALA A 241 13.66 2.46 19.50
CA ALA A 241 12.85 1.52 20.26
C ALA A 241 13.70 0.43 20.94
N SER A 242 15.04 0.55 20.87
CA SER A 242 15.99 -0.51 21.25
C SER A 242 15.57 -1.88 20.73
N GLN A 243 15.07 -1.94 19.50
CA GLN A 243 14.42 -3.13 18.95
C GLN A 243 15.10 -3.54 17.65
N GLN A 244 15.23 -4.85 17.44
CA GLN A 244 15.57 -5.42 16.15
C GLN A 244 14.38 -6.24 15.64
N ILE A 245 14.04 -6.05 14.37
CA ILE A 245 12.91 -6.72 13.73
C ILE A 245 13.40 -7.53 12.54
N THR A 246 13.06 -8.82 12.51
CA THR A 246 13.33 -9.68 11.36
C THR A 246 12.03 -10.00 10.63
N TYR A 247 12.01 -9.71 9.33
CA TYR A 247 10.91 -10.02 8.42
C TYR A 247 11.25 -11.26 7.60
N TYR A 248 10.32 -12.21 7.53
CA TYR A 248 10.40 -13.38 6.67
C TYR A 248 9.23 -13.40 5.70
N GLU A 249 9.50 -13.75 4.43
CA GLU A 249 8.47 -14.19 3.50
C GLU A 249 8.63 -15.69 3.28
N LEU A 250 7.54 -16.43 3.47
CA LEU A 250 7.47 -17.86 3.25
C LEU A 250 6.59 -18.13 2.03
N LYS A 251 6.97 -19.10 1.21
CA LYS A 251 6.07 -19.70 0.21
C LYS A 251 5.32 -20.89 0.83
N TYR A 252 4.17 -21.22 0.26
CA TYR A 252 3.60 -22.56 0.43
C TYR A 252 4.34 -23.58 -0.42
#